data_AF-A0A849BF21-F1
#
_entry.id   AF-A0A849BF21-F1
#
_cell.length_a   1.000
_cell.length_b   1.000
_cell.length_c   1.000
_cell.angle_alpha   90.00
_cell.angle_beta   90.00
_cell.angle_gamma   90.00
#
_symmetry.space_group_name_H-M   'P 1'
#
loop_
_entity.id
_entity.type
_entity.pdbx_description
1 polymer ?
#
loop_
_entity_poly.entity_id
_entity_poly.type
_entity_poly.pdbx_seq_one_letter_code
_entity_poly.pdbx_strand_id
1 'polypeptide(L)'
;MTELTNADLRDLRAHLVPQTSLDARLAIRAVDELIALRKDPRDEHHTMTELYDYRMLYNAHAARGWLAEGVAVVRSWRHSDGEPCFGGGWFIVSATLPTGQVSNHYRAEHWDLFDFVPEVDLPPAYDGHTPAVAADRLRADALRGRVKADHDLWLVDASFVVHGREQAYHWAMLGHTVERVRIDADQREAGT
;
A
#
# COMPACT_ATOMS: atom_id res chain seq x y z
N MET A 1 17.96 23.51 -7.28
CA MET A 1 18.21 23.54 -5.81
C MET A 1 18.42 22.12 -5.37
N THR A 2 19.53 21.82 -4.70
CA THR A 2 19.80 20.48 -4.15
C THR A 2 18.95 20.30 -2.88
N GLU A 3 18.26 19.17 -2.74
CA GLU A 3 17.51 18.85 -1.52
C GLU A 3 18.46 18.63 -0.32
N LEU A 4 18.06 19.13 0.85
CA LEU A 4 18.83 18.97 2.09
C LEU A 4 18.65 17.55 2.68
N THR A 5 19.77 16.91 3.01
CA THR A 5 19.81 15.61 3.69
C THR A 5 19.58 15.75 5.20
N ASN A 6 19.37 14.63 5.89
CA ASN A 6 19.27 14.61 7.35
C ASN A 6 20.58 14.99 8.02
N ALA A 7 21.72 14.76 7.35
CA ALA A 7 23.01 15.22 7.82
C ALA A 7 23.09 16.75 7.73
N ASP A 8 22.71 17.32 6.59
CA ASP A 8 22.71 18.78 6.37
C ASP A 8 21.85 19.52 7.40
N LEU A 9 20.68 18.97 7.76
CA LEU A 9 19.80 19.56 8.78
C LEU A 9 20.42 19.50 10.19
N ARG A 10 21.11 18.41 10.54
CA ARG A 10 21.80 18.30 11.84
C ARG A 10 22.98 19.26 11.92
N ASP A 11 23.74 19.40 10.85
CA ASP A 11 24.89 20.30 10.79
C ASP A 11 24.43 21.76 10.86
N LEU A 12 23.36 22.12 10.15
CA LEU A 12 22.72 23.43 10.24
C LEU A 12 22.26 23.73 11.69
N ARG A 13 21.59 22.76 12.33
CA ARG A 13 21.18 22.89 13.73
C ARG A 13 22.37 23.14 14.64
N ALA A 14 23.44 22.36 14.51
CA ALA A 14 24.65 22.49 15.34
C ALA A 14 25.31 23.86 15.19
N HIS A 15 25.26 24.46 13.99
CA HIS A 15 25.76 25.81 13.75
C HIS A 15 24.90 26.92 14.39
N LEU A 16 23.58 26.72 14.47
CA LEU A 16 22.65 27.69 15.04
C LEU A 16 22.61 27.68 16.57
N VAL A 17 22.84 26.51 17.19
CA VAL A 17 22.75 26.30 18.66
C VAL A 17 23.55 27.32 19.50
N PRO A 18 24.80 27.71 19.15
CA PRO A 18 25.56 28.68 19.93
C PRO A 18 25.01 30.11 19.88
N GLN A 19 24.10 30.43 18.94
CA GLN A 19 23.59 31.77 18.76
C GLN A 19 22.39 32.06 19.66
N THR A 20 22.37 33.25 20.28
CA THR A 20 21.36 33.61 21.29
C THR A 20 20.23 34.49 20.76
N SER A 21 20.27 34.90 19.49
CA SER A 21 19.26 35.78 18.88
C SER A 21 17.89 35.11 18.80
N LEU A 22 16.83 35.91 18.77
CA LEU A 22 15.46 35.41 18.54
C LEU A 22 15.37 34.66 17.21
N ASP A 23 16.01 35.20 16.16
CA ASP A 23 16.04 34.59 14.83
C ASP A 23 16.70 33.20 14.84
N ALA A 24 17.83 33.05 15.55
CA ALA A 24 18.48 31.75 15.71
C ALA A 24 17.58 30.74 16.43
N ARG A 25 16.83 31.18 17.46
CA ARG A 25 15.89 30.32 18.18
C ARG A 25 14.71 29.88 17.30
N LEU A 26 14.18 30.77 16.47
CA LEU A 26 13.12 30.44 15.51
C LEU A 26 13.63 29.46 14.44
N ALA A 27 14.84 29.68 13.93
CA ALA A 27 15.47 28.79 12.96
C ALA A 27 15.71 27.38 13.52
N ILE A 28 16.18 27.26 14.77
CA ILE A 28 16.36 25.96 15.43
C ILE A 28 15.02 25.21 15.54
N ARG A 29 13.94 25.90 15.93
CA ARG A 29 12.61 25.27 16.01
C ARG A 29 12.14 24.75 14.64
N ALA A 30 12.30 25.55 13.59
CA ALA A 30 11.93 25.11 12.24
C ALA A 30 12.75 23.90 11.77
N VAL A 31 14.05 23.86 12.07
CA VAL A 31 14.89 22.70 11.74
C VAL A 31 14.48 21.47 12.54
N ASP A 32 14.17 21.62 13.83
CA ASP A 32 13.69 20.53 14.69
C ASP A 32 12.35 19.97 14.19
N GLU A 33 11.43 20.83 13.75
CA GLU A 33 10.17 20.43 13.13
C GLU A 33 10.38 19.67 11.81
N LEU A 34 11.29 20.14 10.95
CA LEU A 34 11.64 19.43 9.70
C LEU A 34 12.26 18.07 9.96
N ILE A 35 13.15 17.96 10.96
CA ILE A 35 13.74 16.68 11.37
C ILE A 35 12.65 15.74 11.88
N ALA A 36 11.72 16.23 12.70
CA ALA A 36 10.61 15.45 13.22
C ALA A 36 9.68 14.97 12.09
N LEU A 37 9.29 15.86 11.18
CA LEU A 37 8.43 15.55 10.03
C LEU A 37 9.07 14.54 9.09
N ARG A 38 10.40 14.61 8.89
CA ARG A 38 11.09 13.63 8.05
C ARG A 38 11.24 12.26 8.71
N LYS A 39 11.27 12.20 10.05
CA LYS A 39 11.30 10.95 10.80
C LYS A 39 9.97 10.22 10.74
N ASP A 40 8.87 10.97 10.84
CA ASP A 40 7.50 10.45 10.78
C ASP A 40 6.62 11.46 10.05
N PRO A 41 6.52 11.35 8.71
CA PRO A 41 5.69 12.25 7.92
C PRO A 41 4.25 12.20 8.38
N ARG A 42 3.50 13.27 8.14
CA ARG A 42 2.09 13.35 8.54
C ARG A 42 1.31 14.18 7.54
N ASP A 43 0.03 13.88 7.39
CA ASP A 43 -0.94 14.80 6.79
C ASP A 43 -1.60 15.65 7.90
N GLU A 44 -2.72 16.31 7.58
CA GLU A 44 -3.48 17.13 8.53
C GLU A 44 -4.17 16.32 9.66
N HIS A 45 -4.22 14.99 9.55
CA HIS A 45 -5.00 14.11 10.42
C HIS A 45 -4.19 12.97 11.02
N HIS A 46 -3.15 12.48 10.35
CA HIS A 46 -2.45 11.25 10.67
C HIS A 46 -0.95 11.33 10.44
N THR A 47 -0.19 10.67 11.30
CA THR A 47 1.19 10.25 11.05
C THR A 47 1.25 9.06 10.10
N MET A 48 2.38 8.92 9.43
CA MET A 48 2.71 7.68 8.73
C MET A 48 2.72 6.51 9.70
N THR A 49 3.24 6.68 10.91
CA THR A 49 3.22 5.62 11.94
C THR A 49 1.80 5.13 12.25
N GLU A 50 0.84 6.03 12.50
CA GLU A 50 -0.57 5.67 12.72
C GLU A 50 -1.20 4.99 11.50
N LEU A 51 -0.89 5.46 10.28
CA LEU A 51 -1.38 4.83 9.05
C LEU A 51 -0.79 3.43 8.84
N TYR A 52 0.48 3.20 9.20
CA TYR A 52 1.10 1.88 9.17
C TYR A 52 0.47 0.94 10.20
N ASP A 53 0.17 1.44 11.40
CA ASP A 53 -0.51 0.67 12.44
C ASP A 53 -1.91 0.24 11.99
N TYR A 54 -2.73 1.16 11.46
CA TYR A 54 -4.04 0.80 10.91
C TYR A 54 -3.94 -0.17 9.74
N ARG A 55 -3.00 0.03 8.82
CA ARG A 55 -2.79 -0.90 7.70
C ARG A 55 -2.46 -2.31 8.20
N MET A 56 -1.62 -2.43 9.23
CA MET A 56 -1.30 -3.72 9.83
C MET A 56 -2.54 -4.36 10.48
N LEU A 57 -3.30 -3.60 11.27
CA LEU A 57 -4.51 -4.10 11.93
C LEU A 57 -5.59 -4.53 10.92
N TYR A 58 -5.79 -3.74 9.86
CA TYR A 58 -6.68 -4.12 8.76
C TYR A 58 -6.17 -5.34 8.00
N ASN A 59 -4.86 -5.49 7.79
CA ASN A 59 -4.32 -6.70 7.18
C ASN A 59 -4.54 -7.94 8.06
N ALA A 60 -4.32 -7.85 9.37
CA ALA A 60 -4.63 -8.94 10.29
C ALA A 60 -6.12 -9.28 10.27
N HIS A 61 -7.00 -8.28 10.24
CA HIS A 61 -8.45 -8.50 10.10
C HIS A 61 -8.80 -9.19 8.77
N ALA A 62 -8.24 -8.72 7.65
CA ALA A 62 -8.45 -9.30 6.33
C ALA A 62 -7.93 -10.75 6.25
N ALA A 63 -6.76 -11.03 6.82
CA ALA A 63 -6.19 -12.37 6.89
C ALA A 63 -7.13 -13.37 7.58
N ARG A 64 -7.83 -12.96 8.66
CA ARG A 64 -8.85 -13.81 9.29
C ARG A 64 -10.00 -14.11 8.34
N GLY A 65 -10.51 -13.10 7.64
CA GLY A 65 -11.59 -13.26 6.65
C GLY A 65 -11.19 -14.18 5.51
N TRP A 66 -10.03 -13.96 4.91
CA TRP A 66 -9.47 -14.78 3.84
C TRP A 66 -9.29 -16.23 4.25
N LEU A 67 -8.72 -16.51 5.42
CA LEU A 67 -8.59 -17.88 5.93
C LEU A 67 -9.96 -18.56 6.10
N ALA A 68 -10.97 -17.82 6.61
CA ALA A 68 -12.32 -18.34 6.76
C ALA A 68 -12.99 -18.66 5.41
N GLU A 69 -12.60 -17.97 4.34
CA GLU A 69 -13.05 -18.20 2.97
C GLU A 69 -12.20 -19.24 2.20
N GLY A 70 -11.18 -19.81 2.84
CA GLY A 70 -10.28 -20.78 2.20
C GLY A 70 -9.23 -20.16 1.27
N VAL A 71 -9.03 -18.85 1.32
CA VAL A 71 -7.88 -18.20 0.67
C VAL A 71 -6.61 -18.60 1.41
N ALA A 72 -5.58 -19.00 0.67
CA ALA A 72 -4.29 -19.35 1.27
C ALA A 72 -3.61 -18.09 1.82
N VAL A 73 -3.45 -18.05 3.14
CA VAL A 73 -2.67 -17.01 3.84
C VAL A 73 -1.61 -17.71 4.68
N VAL A 74 -0.38 -17.23 4.60
CA VAL A 74 0.75 -17.76 5.38
C VAL A 74 1.59 -16.62 5.95
N ARG A 75 2.35 -16.92 7.00
CA ARG A 75 3.40 -16.04 7.54
C ARG A 75 4.74 -16.76 7.57
N SER A 76 5.83 -16.01 7.38
CA SER A 76 7.19 -16.57 7.40
C SER A 76 8.24 -15.53 7.83
N TRP A 77 9.30 -15.98 8.49
CA TRP A 77 10.48 -15.17 8.81
C TRP A 77 11.41 -14.95 7.62
N ARG A 78 11.19 -15.66 6.52
CA ARG A 78 12.02 -15.64 5.31
C ARG A 78 11.21 -15.18 4.11
N HIS A 79 11.91 -14.60 3.13
CA HIS A 79 11.36 -14.49 1.78
C HIS A 79 11.38 -15.86 1.08
N SER A 80 10.77 -15.93 -0.10
CA SER A 80 10.69 -17.17 -0.88
C SER A 80 12.04 -17.66 -1.43
N ASP A 81 13.05 -16.80 -1.47
CA ASP A 81 14.43 -17.17 -1.84
C ASP A 81 15.20 -17.80 -0.67
N GLY A 82 14.60 -17.86 0.51
CA GLY A 82 15.21 -18.39 1.72
C GLY A 82 15.96 -17.36 2.55
N GLU A 83 16.15 -16.13 2.09
CA GLU A 83 16.82 -15.10 2.89
C GLU A 83 15.90 -14.59 4.01
N PRO A 84 16.43 -14.30 5.21
CA PRO A 84 15.66 -13.62 6.26
C PRO A 84 15.09 -12.30 5.75
N CYS A 85 13.83 -12.00 6.10
CA CYS A 85 13.20 -10.73 5.72
C CYS A 85 14.06 -9.54 6.17
N PHE A 86 14.55 -8.77 5.20
CA PHE A 86 15.47 -7.63 5.39
C PHE A 86 16.71 -7.92 6.26
N GLY A 87 17.25 -9.14 6.19
CA GLY A 87 18.40 -9.55 7.01
C GLY A 87 18.06 -9.92 8.46
N GLY A 88 16.77 -10.01 8.80
CA GLY A 88 16.26 -10.45 10.10
C GLY A 88 15.51 -9.37 10.88
N GLY A 89 14.75 -9.79 11.89
CA GLY A 89 13.91 -8.89 12.71
C GLY A 89 12.56 -8.52 12.07
N TRP A 90 12.26 -9.11 10.91
CA TRP A 90 11.02 -8.92 10.18
C TRP A 90 10.44 -10.26 9.75
N PHE A 91 9.15 -10.26 9.46
CA PHE A 91 8.44 -11.37 8.85
C PHE A 91 7.52 -10.88 7.75
N ILE A 92 7.10 -11.78 6.88
CA ILE A 92 6.14 -11.54 5.79
C ILE A 92 4.82 -12.24 6.10
N VAL A 93 3.70 -11.59 5.79
CA VAL A 93 2.37 -12.18 5.67
C VAL A 93 1.97 -12.11 4.21
N SER A 94 1.59 -13.24 3.63
CA SER A 94 1.23 -13.36 2.21
C SER A 94 -0.12 -14.04 2.06
N ALA A 95 -1.04 -13.40 1.34
CA ALA A 95 -2.29 -14.01 0.89
C ALA A 95 -2.25 -14.22 -0.63
N THR A 96 -2.69 -15.38 -1.09
CA THR A 96 -2.81 -15.70 -2.52
C THR A 96 -4.28 -15.59 -2.92
N LEU A 97 -4.70 -14.39 -3.31
CA LEU A 97 -6.04 -14.11 -3.80
C LEU A 97 -6.24 -14.73 -5.19
N PRO A 98 -7.49 -14.91 -5.66
CA PRO A 98 -7.75 -15.32 -7.05
C PRO A 98 -7.13 -14.37 -8.09
N THR A 99 -6.90 -13.11 -7.73
CA THR A 99 -6.29 -12.07 -8.56
C THR A 99 -4.76 -11.99 -8.43
N GLY A 100 -4.16 -12.85 -7.60
CA GLY A 100 -2.73 -12.94 -7.36
C GLY A 100 -2.32 -12.62 -5.91
N GLN A 101 -1.02 -12.53 -5.67
CA GLN A 101 -0.47 -12.36 -4.33
C GLN A 101 -0.70 -10.93 -3.79
N VAL A 102 -0.97 -10.82 -2.49
CA VAL A 102 -0.74 -9.59 -1.73
C VAL A 102 0.14 -9.93 -0.54
N SER A 103 1.17 -9.14 -0.31
CA SER A 103 2.14 -9.43 0.75
C SER A 103 2.58 -8.18 1.49
N ASN A 104 2.76 -8.30 2.80
CA ASN A 104 3.22 -7.21 3.66
C ASN A 104 4.29 -7.73 4.63
N HIS A 105 5.25 -6.86 4.95
CA HIS A 105 6.29 -7.15 5.93
C HIS A 105 6.03 -6.37 7.21
N TYR A 106 6.29 -7.02 8.34
CA TYR A 106 6.12 -6.45 9.68
C TYR A 106 7.31 -6.78 10.56
N ARG A 107 7.56 -5.93 11.57
CA ARG A 107 8.60 -6.17 12.57
C ARG A 107 8.24 -7.35 13.47
N ALA A 108 9.26 -8.05 13.96
CA ALA A 108 9.12 -9.22 14.84
C ALA A 108 8.21 -8.99 16.05
N GLU A 109 8.16 -7.77 16.60
CA GLU A 109 7.30 -7.40 17.72
C GLU A 109 5.80 -7.58 17.45
N HIS A 110 5.39 -7.62 16.18
CA HIS A 110 4.00 -7.85 15.77
C HIS A 110 3.73 -9.31 15.36
N TRP A 111 4.66 -10.22 15.55
CA TRP A 111 4.50 -11.63 15.15
C TRP A 111 3.22 -12.25 15.72
N ASP A 112 2.99 -12.05 17.01
CA ASP A 112 1.86 -12.64 17.73
C ASP A 112 0.51 -12.05 17.30
N LEU A 113 0.48 -10.87 16.68
CA LEU A 113 -0.75 -10.32 16.09
C LEU A 113 -1.30 -11.23 14.97
N PHE A 114 -0.42 -12.02 14.33
CA PHE A 114 -0.75 -12.94 13.23
C PHE A 114 -0.63 -14.41 13.65
N ASP A 115 -0.70 -14.73 14.95
CA ASP A 115 -0.56 -16.10 15.48
C ASP A 115 -1.52 -17.14 14.85
N PHE A 116 -2.70 -16.69 14.43
CA PHE A 116 -3.72 -17.48 13.76
C PHE A 116 -3.41 -17.77 12.27
N VAL A 117 -2.41 -17.10 11.69
CA VAL A 117 -1.96 -17.33 10.32
C VAL A 117 -0.97 -18.51 10.32
N PRO A 118 -1.18 -19.53 9.47
CA PRO A 118 -0.24 -20.65 9.34
C PRO A 118 1.20 -20.18 9.10
N GLU A 119 2.11 -20.64 9.94
CA GLU A 119 3.55 -20.41 9.80
C GLU A 119 4.14 -21.41 8.80
N VAL A 120 5.02 -20.91 7.93
CA VAL A 120 5.75 -21.73 6.95
C VAL A 120 7.24 -21.34 6.93
N ASP A 121 8.10 -22.31 6.64
CA ASP A 121 9.54 -22.07 6.48
C ASP A 121 9.82 -21.09 5.33
N LEU A 122 9.11 -21.26 4.21
CA LEU A 122 9.19 -20.41 3.03
C LEU A 122 7.78 -20.04 2.53
N PRO A 123 7.50 -18.76 2.25
CA PRO A 123 6.24 -18.35 1.64
C PRO A 123 6.23 -18.72 0.13
N PRO A 124 5.07 -18.60 -0.55
CA PRO A 124 4.99 -18.71 -2.01
C PRO A 124 5.99 -17.77 -2.70
N ALA A 125 6.51 -18.21 -3.85
CA ALA A 125 7.39 -17.42 -4.69
C ALA A 125 6.79 -16.04 -4.98
N TYR A 126 7.57 -14.98 -4.74
CA TYR A 126 7.14 -13.61 -5.01
C TYR A 126 6.81 -13.42 -6.49
N ASP A 127 5.60 -12.93 -6.77
CA ASP A 127 5.11 -12.80 -8.15
C ASP A 127 5.47 -11.46 -8.82
N GLY A 128 6.32 -10.65 -8.18
CA GLY A 128 6.79 -9.37 -8.73
C GLY A 128 5.82 -8.19 -8.56
N HIS A 129 4.74 -8.33 -7.78
CA HIS A 129 3.74 -7.27 -7.63
C HIS A 129 4.28 -5.98 -7.00
N THR A 130 4.00 -4.85 -7.64
CA THR A 130 4.22 -3.55 -6.99
C THR A 130 3.11 -3.26 -5.97
N PRO A 131 3.29 -2.28 -5.07
CA PRO A 131 2.21 -1.83 -4.19
C PRO A 131 0.93 -1.42 -4.93
N ALA A 132 1.05 -0.85 -6.14
CA ALA A 132 -0.09 -0.49 -6.97
C ALA A 132 -0.86 -1.74 -7.45
N VAL A 133 -0.14 -2.78 -7.90
CA VAL A 133 -0.75 -4.06 -8.30
C VAL A 133 -1.44 -4.73 -7.10
N ALA A 134 -0.80 -4.73 -5.93
CA ALA A 134 -1.43 -5.26 -4.72
C ALA A 134 -2.70 -4.48 -4.34
N ALA A 135 -2.69 -3.15 -4.45
CA ALA A 135 -3.88 -2.32 -4.20
C ALA A 135 -5.02 -2.62 -5.18
N ASP A 136 -4.72 -2.83 -6.46
CA ASP A 136 -5.73 -3.20 -7.46
C ASP A 136 -6.33 -4.59 -7.19
N ARG A 137 -5.51 -5.54 -6.74
CA ARG A 137 -5.95 -6.88 -6.30
C ARG A 137 -6.88 -6.81 -5.09
N LEU A 138 -6.52 -6.02 -4.08
CA LEU A 138 -7.36 -5.77 -2.90
C LEU A 138 -8.68 -5.09 -3.29
N ARG A 139 -8.66 -4.14 -4.21
CA ARG A 139 -9.88 -3.48 -4.70
C ARG A 139 -10.79 -4.48 -5.40
N ALA A 140 -10.25 -5.34 -6.26
CA ALA A 140 -11.02 -6.38 -6.93
C ALA A 140 -11.62 -7.38 -5.93
N ASP A 141 -10.83 -7.80 -4.93
CA ASP A 141 -11.29 -8.73 -3.88
C ASP A 141 -12.40 -8.12 -3.01
N ALA A 142 -12.27 -6.85 -2.61
CA ALA A 142 -13.27 -6.14 -1.81
C ALA A 142 -14.61 -5.92 -2.56
N LEU A 143 -14.59 -5.96 -3.89
CA LEU A 143 -15.79 -5.85 -4.74
C LEU A 143 -16.34 -7.23 -5.15
N ARG A 144 -15.65 -8.32 -4.80
CA ARG A 144 -16.08 -9.69 -5.09
C ARG A 144 -17.47 -9.93 -4.50
N GLY A 145 -18.35 -10.54 -5.29
CA GLY A 145 -19.74 -10.81 -4.89
C GLY A 145 -20.75 -9.68 -5.15
N ARG A 146 -20.33 -8.44 -5.45
CA ARG A 146 -21.24 -7.38 -5.92
C ARG A 146 -21.75 -7.59 -7.36
N VAL A 147 -21.24 -8.61 -8.05
CA VAL A 147 -21.63 -8.97 -9.44
C VAL A 147 -22.27 -10.37 -9.51
N LYS A 148 -22.84 -10.83 -8.40
CA LYS A 148 -23.77 -11.97 -8.39
C LYS A 148 -25.19 -11.50 -8.06
N ALA A 149 -25.66 -10.50 -8.80
CA ALA A 149 -27.07 -10.11 -8.82
C ALA A 149 -27.45 -9.30 -10.07
N ASP A 150 -26.86 -9.59 -11.24
CA ASP A 150 -27.62 -9.50 -12.48
C ASP A 150 -26.92 -10.31 -13.56
N HIS A 151 -27.71 -11.04 -14.32
CA HIS A 151 -27.20 -11.74 -15.50
C HIS A 151 -26.90 -10.70 -16.58
N ASP A 152 -25.78 -10.93 -17.28
CA ASP A 152 -25.32 -10.25 -18.50
C ASP A 152 -24.66 -8.85 -18.37
N LEU A 153 -23.43 -8.76 -18.89
CA LEU A 153 -22.51 -7.62 -18.97
C LEU A 153 -21.80 -7.14 -17.68
N TRP A 154 -20.48 -7.36 -17.66
CA TRP A 154 -19.56 -6.65 -16.77
C TRP A 154 -19.26 -5.25 -17.35
N LEU A 155 -20.15 -4.29 -17.11
CA LEU A 155 -19.81 -2.86 -17.21
C LEU A 155 -19.40 -2.38 -15.82
N VAL A 156 -18.09 -2.29 -15.57
CA VAL A 156 -17.60 -1.48 -14.47
C VAL A 156 -17.46 -0.06 -15.01
N ASP A 157 -18.52 0.75 -14.90
CA ASP A 157 -18.40 2.19 -15.07
C ASP A 157 -17.55 2.73 -13.90
N ALA A 158 -16.25 2.80 -14.10
CA ALA A 158 -15.34 3.49 -13.20
C ALA A 158 -14.86 4.75 -13.89
N SER A 159 -15.55 5.87 -13.66
CA SER A 159 -15.05 7.19 -14.02
C SER A 159 -14.05 7.67 -12.97
N PHE A 160 -12.83 7.94 -13.41
CA PHE A 160 -11.81 8.59 -12.61
C PHE A 160 -11.58 10.00 -13.18
N VAL A 161 -11.54 11.00 -12.30
CA VAL A 161 -11.15 12.37 -12.68
C VAL A 161 -9.64 12.48 -12.56
N VAL A 162 -8.97 12.64 -13.71
CA VAL A 162 -7.52 12.85 -13.76
C VAL A 162 -7.27 14.20 -14.44
N HIS A 163 -6.67 15.14 -13.71
CA HIS A 163 -6.42 16.53 -14.16
C HIS A 163 -7.69 17.29 -14.60
N GLY A 164 -8.80 17.12 -13.87
CA GLY A 164 -10.04 17.85 -14.12
C GLY A 164 -10.78 17.43 -15.39
N ARG A 165 -10.42 16.30 -16.00
CA ARG A 165 -11.16 15.67 -17.10
C ARG A 165 -11.59 14.27 -16.69
N GLU A 166 -12.87 13.99 -16.88
CA GLU A 166 -13.42 12.65 -16.72
C GLU A 166 -12.87 11.76 -17.84
N GLN A 167 -12.22 10.65 -17.49
CA GLN A 167 -11.76 9.65 -18.45
C GLN A 167 -12.44 8.32 -18.14
N ALA A 168 -13.20 7.81 -19.10
CA ALA A 168 -13.80 6.48 -19.04
C ALA A 168 -12.83 5.46 -19.65
N TYR A 169 -12.67 4.33 -18.97
CA TYR A 169 -11.90 3.19 -19.48
C TYR A 169 -12.80 1.97 -19.52
N HIS A 170 -12.74 1.21 -20.61
CA HIS A 170 -13.38 -0.09 -20.70
C HIS A 170 -12.31 -1.17 -20.62
N TRP A 171 -12.53 -2.14 -19.73
CA TRP A 171 -11.76 -3.37 -19.68
C TRP A 171 -12.60 -4.46 -20.33
N ALA A 172 -12.24 -4.86 -21.54
CA ALA A 172 -12.89 -5.98 -22.21
C ALA A 172 -12.03 -7.24 -22.00
N MET A 173 -12.63 -8.29 -21.42
CA MET A 173 -12.00 -9.62 -21.36
C MET A 173 -12.48 -10.44 -22.57
N LEU A 174 -11.57 -10.74 -23.50
CA LEU A 174 -11.76 -11.79 -24.51
C LEU A 174 -10.97 -13.03 -24.07
N GLY A 175 -11.60 -13.90 -23.27
CA GLY A 175 -10.95 -15.10 -22.73
C GLY A 175 -10.05 -14.83 -21.52
N HIS A 176 -8.81 -15.33 -21.52
CA HIS A 176 -7.87 -15.31 -20.38
C HIS A 176 -6.89 -14.12 -20.34
N THR A 177 -7.10 -13.10 -21.17
CA THR A 177 -6.21 -11.93 -21.28
C THR A 177 -6.99 -10.62 -21.06
N VAL A 178 -6.45 -9.74 -20.22
CA VAL A 178 -6.98 -8.40 -19.95
C VAL A 178 -6.32 -7.41 -20.90
N GLU A 179 -7.09 -6.77 -21.79
CA GLU A 179 -6.61 -5.65 -22.60
C GLU A 179 -7.31 -4.34 -22.22
N ARG A 180 -6.53 -3.24 -22.27
CA ARG A 180 -7.00 -1.88 -21.97
C ARG A 180 -7.60 -1.26 -23.24
N VAL A 181 -8.90 -0.98 -23.24
CA VAL A 181 -9.55 -0.26 -24.35
C VAL A 181 -9.91 1.15 -23.90
N ARG A 182 -9.35 2.15 -24.59
CA ARG A 182 -9.70 3.56 -24.39
C ARG A 182 -10.99 3.84 -25.18
N ILE A 183 -11.99 4.41 -24.54
CA ILE A 183 -13.18 4.91 -25.25
C ILE A 183 -13.13 6.43 -25.22
N ASP A 184 -13.11 7.05 -26.40
CA ASP A 184 -13.33 8.47 -26.54
C ASP A 184 -14.81 8.78 -26.29
N ALA A 185 -15.09 9.86 -25.57
CA ALA A 185 -16.37 10.17 -24.93
C ALA A 185 -17.56 10.45 -25.88
N ASP A 186 -17.43 10.23 -27.19
CA ASP A 186 -18.38 10.71 -28.21
C ASP A 186 -19.40 9.65 -28.72
N GLN A 187 -19.54 8.49 -28.07
CA GLN A 187 -20.44 7.42 -28.54
C GLN A 187 -21.71 7.20 -27.67
N ARG A 188 -22.09 8.15 -26.82
CA ARG A 188 -23.31 8.04 -25.98
C ARG A 188 -24.63 8.42 -26.66
N GLU A 189 -24.64 8.81 -27.93
CA GLU A 189 -25.88 9.17 -28.66
C GLU A 189 -26.06 8.34 -29.94
N ALA A 190 -26.47 7.07 -29.81
CA ALA A 190 -27.20 6.36 -30.86
C ALA A 190 -27.79 5.06 -30.29
N GLY A 191 -29.02 5.11 -29.80
CA GLY A 191 -29.73 3.90 -29.39
C GLY A 191 -31.02 4.14 -28.60
N THR A 192 -31.97 4.86 -29.19
CA THR A 192 -33.41 4.70 -28.91
C THR A 192 -34.01 3.72 -29.91
#